data_AF-A0A497S3Y3-F1
#
_entry.id   AF-A0A497S3Y3-F1
#
_cell.length_a   1.000
_cell.length_b   1.000
_cell.length_c   1.000
_cell.angle_alpha   90.00
_cell.angle_beta   90.00
_cell.angle_gamma   90.00
#
_symmetry.space_group_name_H-M   'P 1'
#
loop_
_entity.id
_entity.type
_entity.pdbx_description
1 polymer ?
#
loop_
_entity_poly.entity_id
_entity_poly.type
_entity_poly.pdbx_seq_one_letter_code
_entity_poly.pdbx_strand_id
1 'polypeptide(L)'
;MNEIIELISDFDKLDEYIRNSNLRYREAIINFYKELGEKLGFTVRESTSIIKHGVNFGKIDLIWVEPNITFTVEFGNFDNLLGHLFRILEFSPNLAVLVLSSNSSIRIENVSNLIHRSRLIENMREKIIILDVGAKKVLN
;
A
#
# COMPACT_ATOMS: atom_id res chain seq x y z
N MET A 1 -3.17 16.34 2.33
CA MET A 1 -3.23 14.90 2.70
C MET A 1 -4.56 14.30 2.25
N ASN A 2 -5.71 14.88 2.62
CA ASN A 2 -7.03 14.39 2.16
C ASN A 2 -7.16 14.27 0.63
N GLU A 3 -6.69 15.26 -0.14
CA GLU A 3 -6.72 15.20 -1.62
C GLU A 3 -5.93 14.00 -2.20
N ILE A 4 -4.79 13.65 -1.61
CA ILE A 4 -4.02 12.47 -2.05
C ILE A 4 -4.79 11.19 -1.76
N ILE A 5 -5.46 11.11 -0.60
CA ILE A 5 -6.27 9.96 -0.22
C ILE A 5 -7.41 9.76 -1.22
N GLU A 6 -8.12 10.83 -1.56
CA GLU A 6 -9.18 10.81 -2.58
C GLU A 6 -8.65 10.25 -3.90
N LEU A 7 -7.52 10.75 -4.39
CA LEU A 7 -6.91 10.32 -5.65
C LEU A 7 -6.46 8.84 -5.64
N ILE A 8 -5.84 8.35 -4.56
CA ILE A 8 -5.39 6.95 -4.48
C ILE A 8 -6.55 5.98 -4.23
N SER A 9 -7.68 6.48 -3.73
CA SER A 9 -8.91 5.71 -3.47
C SER A 9 -9.94 5.76 -4.60
N ASP A 10 -9.58 6.32 -5.76
CA ASP A 10 -10.42 6.31 -6.96
C ASP A 10 -10.46 4.90 -7.59
N PHE A 11 -11.32 4.05 -7.03
CA PHE A 11 -11.47 2.67 -7.45
C PHE A 11 -12.04 2.52 -8.87
N ASP A 12 -12.82 3.49 -9.35
CA ASP A 12 -13.40 3.41 -10.68
C ASP A 12 -12.35 3.64 -11.76
N LYS A 13 -11.46 4.62 -11.54
CA LYS A 13 -10.29 4.83 -12.41
C LYS A 13 -9.30 3.67 -12.35
N LEU A 14 -9.12 3.06 -11.18
CA LEU A 14 -8.31 1.85 -11.04
C LEU A 14 -8.92 0.67 -11.81
N ASP A 15 -10.23 0.43 -11.68
CA ASP A 15 -10.93 -0.63 -12.40
C ASP A 15 -10.84 -0.44 -13.92
N GLU A 16 -11.05 0.79 -14.41
CA GLU A 16 -10.91 1.13 -15.81
C GLU A 16 -9.48 0.82 -16.30
N TYR A 17 -8.47 1.22 -15.54
CA TYR A 17 -7.08 0.94 -15.85
C TYR A 17 -6.80 -0.57 -15.94
N ILE A 18 -7.25 -1.34 -14.95
CA ILE A 18 -7.05 -2.80 -14.90
C ILE A 18 -7.72 -3.48 -16.10
N ARG A 19 -8.95 -3.10 -16.46
CA ARG A 19 -9.67 -3.68 -17.61
C ARG A 19 -8.98 -3.42 -18.95
N ASN A 20 -8.33 -2.27 -19.06
CA ASN A 20 -7.64 -1.85 -20.28
C ASN A 20 -6.16 -2.28 -20.28
N SER A 21 -5.67 -2.92 -19.22
CA SER A 21 -4.28 -3.36 -19.09
C SER A 21 -4.11 -4.81 -19.55
N ASN A 22 -2.96 -5.09 -20.17
CA ASN A 22 -2.53 -6.46 -20.48
C ASN A 22 -1.69 -7.09 -19.35
N LEU A 23 -1.51 -6.38 -18.23
CA LEU A 23 -0.74 -6.84 -17.07
C LEU A 23 -1.55 -7.80 -16.19
N ARG A 24 -0.87 -8.60 -15.37
CA ARG A 24 -1.56 -9.36 -14.32
C ARG A 24 -2.17 -8.41 -13.31
N TYR A 25 -3.26 -8.82 -12.66
CA TYR A 25 -4.04 -7.97 -11.73
C TYR A 25 -3.18 -7.18 -10.72
N ARG A 26 -2.24 -7.86 -10.04
CA ARG A 26 -1.31 -7.22 -9.10
C ARG A 26 -0.36 -6.22 -9.77
N GLU A 27 0.20 -6.59 -10.91
CA GLU A 27 1.12 -5.74 -11.69
C GLU A 27 0.41 -4.50 -12.23
N ALA A 28 -0.84 -4.66 -12.69
CA ALA A 28 -1.69 -3.56 -13.15
C ALA A 28 -1.94 -2.53 -12.04
N ILE A 29 -2.21 -2.99 -10.81
CA ILE A 29 -2.41 -2.11 -9.65
C ILE A 29 -1.12 -1.33 -9.30
N ILE A 30 0.03 -2.00 -9.27
CA ILE A 30 1.32 -1.33 -9.01
C ILE A 30 1.60 -0.30 -10.10
N ASN A 31 1.39 -0.66 -11.37
CA ASN A 31 1.63 0.24 -12.50
C ASN A 31 0.67 1.43 -12.51
N PHE A 32 -0.59 1.23 -12.13
CA PHE A 32 -1.56 2.33 -11.97
C PHE A 32 -1.06 3.36 -10.97
N TYR A 33 -0.64 2.94 -9.76
CA TYR A 33 -0.14 3.86 -8.74
C TYR A 33 1.19 4.49 -9.12
N LYS A 34 2.01 3.81 -9.93
CA LYS A 34 3.21 4.39 -10.50
C LYS A 34 2.89 5.55 -11.43
N GLU A 35 2.05 5.30 -12.44
CA GLU A 35 1.62 6.33 -13.39
C GLU A 35 0.92 7.49 -12.69
N LEU A 36 0.10 7.20 -11.67
CA LEU A 36 -0.53 8.23 -10.85
C LEU A 36 0.51 9.10 -10.15
N GLY A 37 1.50 8.50 -9.50
CA GLY A 37 2.59 9.23 -8.84
C GLY A 37 3.36 10.11 -9.82
N GLU A 38 3.73 9.58 -10.98
CA GLU A 38 4.42 10.32 -12.04
C GLU A 38 3.56 11.50 -12.58
N LYS A 39 2.25 11.29 -12.79
CA LYS A 39 1.31 12.34 -13.21
C LYS A 39 1.16 13.45 -12.17
N LEU A 40 1.30 13.12 -10.89
CA LEU A 40 1.30 14.08 -9.78
C LEU A 40 2.67 14.75 -9.56
N GLY A 41 3.67 14.42 -10.38
CA GLY A 41 5.00 15.02 -10.33
C GLY A 41 5.94 14.40 -9.29
N PHE A 42 5.64 13.20 -8.80
CA PHE A 42 6.47 12.52 -7.82
C PHE A 42 7.52 11.63 -8.48
N THR A 43 8.69 11.54 -7.84
CA THR A 43 9.68 10.51 -8.17
C THR A 43 9.16 9.16 -7.71
N VAL A 44 9.07 8.17 -8.59
CA VAL A 44 8.55 6.83 -8.26
C VAL A 44 9.62 5.75 -8.42
N ARG A 45 9.70 4.83 -7.44
CA ARG A 45 10.58 3.66 -7.46
C ARG A 45 9.83 2.38 -7.16
N GLU A 46 10.07 1.33 -7.93
CA GLU A 46 9.50 0.00 -7.71
C GLU A 46 10.45 -0.92 -6.96
N SER A 47 9.91 -1.92 -6.26
CA SER A 47 10.66 -3.04 -5.65
C SER A 47 11.86 -2.59 -4.79
N THR A 48 11.69 -1.51 -4.04
CA THR A 48 12.76 -0.88 -3.25
C THR A 48 13.06 -1.70 -2.00
N SER A 49 14.33 -2.03 -1.78
CA SER A 49 14.75 -2.80 -0.59
C SER A 49 14.81 -1.91 0.64
N ILE A 50 14.30 -2.40 1.77
CA ILE A 50 14.40 -1.73 3.08
C ILE A 50 15.62 -2.28 3.80
N ILE A 51 16.64 -1.45 3.93
CA ILE A 51 17.88 -1.80 4.63
C ILE A 51 18.05 -0.84 5.80
N LYS A 52 18.18 -1.38 7.03
CA LYS A 52 18.41 -0.59 8.24
C LYS A 52 19.41 -1.30 9.13
N HIS A 53 20.42 -0.56 9.61
CA HIS A 53 21.53 -1.11 10.40
C HIS A 53 22.22 -2.33 9.75
N GLY A 54 22.31 -2.37 8.42
CA GLY A 54 22.92 -3.47 7.66
C GLY A 54 22.03 -4.70 7.48
N VAL A 55 20.81 -4.71 8.03
CA VAL A 55 19.84 -5.80 7.87
C VAL A 55 18.84 -5.48 6.75
N ASN A 56 18.57 -6.44 5.88
CA ASN A 56 17.57 -6.32 4.80
C ASN A 56 16.22 -6.90 5.28
N PHE A 57 15.19 -6.06 5.35
CA PHE A 57 13.84 -6.40 5.81
C PHE A 57 12.88 -6.78 4.67
N GLY A 58 13.41 -6.91 3.45
CA GLY A 58 12.64 -7.21 2.23
C GLY A 58 12.39 -5.98 1.38
N LYS A 59 11.36 -6.05 0.52
CA LYS A 59 11.06 -5.03 -0.48
C LYS A 59 9.69 -4.38 -0.27
N ILE A 60 9.60 -3.09 -0.61
CA ILE A 60 8.34 -2.36 -0.82
C ILE A 60 8.04 -2.38 -2.31
N ASP A 61 6.78 -2.59 -2.67
CA ASP A 61 6.35 -2.71 -4.06
C ASP A 61 6.54 -1.39 -4.82
N LEU A 62 6.14 -0.28 -4.22
CA LEU A 62 6.25 1.05 -4.81
C LEU A 62 6.53 2.11 -3.75
N ILE A 63 7.39 3.06 -4.08
CA ILE A 63 7.67 4.24 -3.26
C ILE A 63 7.55 5.48 -4.13
N TRP A 64 6.74 6.44 -3.69
CA TRP A 64 6.84 7.83 -4.11
C TRP A 64 7.84 8.48 -3.17
N VAL A 65 8.96 9.00 -3.69
CA VAL A 65 10.10 9.42 -2.87
C VAL A 65 9.82 10.78 -2.22
N GLU A 66 9.30 11.73 -2.99
CA GLU A 66 8.86 13.05 -2.54
C GLU A 66 7.42 13.30 -2.99
N PRO A 67 6.41 13.25 -2.09
CA PRO A 67 6.45 12.92 -0.66
C PRO A 67 6.68 11.42 -0.42
N ASN A 68 7.30 11.07 0.72
CA ASN A 68 7.64 9.70 1.09
C ASN A 68 6.37 8.83 1.37
N ILE A 69 5.77 8.31 0.30
CA ILE A 69 4.57 7.47 0.31
C ILE A 69 4.92 6.08 -0.16
N THR A 70 4.49 5.06 0.56
CA THR A 70 4.77 3.66 0.21
C THR A 70 3.49 2.94 -0.15
N PHE A 71 3.56 2.08 -1.16
CA PHE A 71 2.48 1.16 -1.51
C PHE A 71 2.99 -0.27 -1.35
N THR A 72 2.16 -1.08 -0.74
CA THR A 72 2.33 -2.51 -0.61
C THR A 72 1.07 -3.18 -1.15
N VAL A 73 1.22 -4.22 -1.96
CA VAL A 73 0.10 -5.00 -2.50
C VAL A 73 0.19 -6.44 -2.00
N GLU A 74 -0.74 -6.83 -1.13
CA GLU A 74 -0.79 -8.16 -0.50
C GLU A 74 -2.15 -8.84 -0.74
N PHE A 75 -2.14 -9.88 -1.58
CA PHE A 75 -3.32 -10.71 -1.92
C PHE A 75 -3.18 -12.17 -1.44
N GLY A 76 -2.24 -12.43 -0.55
CA GLY A 76 -1.93 -13.75 -0.03
C GLY A 76 -2.51 -13.97 1.36
N ASN A 77 -1.64 -14.36 2.29
CA ASN A 77 -2.01 -14.77 3.63
C ASN A 77 -1.54 -13.75 4.68
N PHE A 78 -2.05 -13.91 5.90
CA PHE A 78 -1.83 -12.98 6.99
C PHE A 78 -0.35 -12.82 7.39
N ASP A 79 0.49 -13.85 7.22
CA ASP A 79 1.90 -13.79 7.60
C ASP A 79 2.69 -12.79 6.75
N ASN A 80 2.43 -12.75 5.44
CA ASN A 80 3.06 -11.78 4.56
C ASN A 80 2.69 -10.34 4.95
N LEU A 81 1.41 -10.13 5.29
CA LEU A 81 0.89 -8.85 5.77
C LEU A 81 1.63 -8.37 7.03
N LEU A 82 1.90 -9.26 7.98
CA LEU A 82 2.70 -8.91 9.16
C LEU A 82 4.09 -8.43 8.73
N GLY A 83 4.73 -9.11 7.78
CA GLY A 83 6.00 -8.67 7.19
C GLY A 83 5.91 -7.26 6.59
N HIS A 84 4.81 -6.92 5.91
CA HIS A 84 4.59 -5.58 5.38
C HIS A 84 4.43 -4.53 6.47
N LEU A 85 3.71 -4.84 7.55
CA LEU A 85 3.57 -3.92 8.70
C LEU A 85 4.91 -3.66 9.38
N PHE A 86 5.74 -4.70 9.56
CA PHE A 86 7.11 -4.52 10.07
C PHE A 86 7.96 -3.65 9.14
N ARG A 87 7.86 -3.84 7.82
CA ARG A 87 8.53 -3.00 6.83
C ARG A 87 8.12 -1.53 6.95
N ILE A 88 6.83 -1.26 7.11
CA ILE A 88 6.29 0.10 7.30
C ILE A 88 6.85 0.73 8.58
N LEU A 89 6.93 -0.03 9.68
CA LEU A 89 7.56 0.44 10.92
C LEU A 89 9.02 0.83 10.72
N GLU A 90 9.79 -0.04 10.05
CA GLU A 90 11.22 0.19 9.89
C GLU A 90 11.54 1.36 8.97
N PHE A 91 10.78 1.49 7.88
CA PHE A 91 10.93 2.55 6.90
C PHE A 91 10.29 3.89 7.32
N SER A 92 9.26 3.84 8.17
CA SER A 92 8.56 5.00 8.74
C SER A 92 8.16 6.07 7.70
N PRO A 93 7.35 5.71 6.68
CA PRO A 93 6.94 6.66 5.63
C PRO A 93 6.02 7.77 6.17
N ASN A 94 5.85 8.84 5.39
CA ASN A 94 4.84 9.87 5.68
C ASN A 94 3.43 9.33 5.50
N LEU A 95 3.25 8.43 4.54
CA LEU A 95 2.01 7.69 4.31
C LEU A 95 2.34 6.25 3.85
N ALA A 96 1.65 5.26 4.41
CA ALA A 96 1.72 3.88 4.02
C ALA A 96 0.37 3.42 3.48
N VAL A 97 0.35 2.91 2.25
CA VAL A 97 -0.84 2.43 1.58
C VAL A 97 -0.75 0.91 1.45
N LEU A 98 -1.62 0.22 2.18
CA LEU A 98 -1.78 -1.23 2.12
C LEU A 98 -2.92 -1.56 1.18
N VAL A 99 -2.60 -2.10 0.01
CA VAL A 99 -3.58 -2.53 -0.99
C VAL A 99 -3.85 -4.02 -0.79
N LEU A 100 -5.09 -4.32 -0.42
CA LEU A 100 -5.61 -5.66 -0.16
C LEU A 100 -6.71 -5.99 -1.16
N SER A 101 -7.07 -7.26 -1.25
CA SER A 101 -8.25 -7.71 -1.97
C SER A 101 -9.08 -8.60 -1.05
N SER A 102 -10.30 -8.22 -0.73
CA SER A 102 -11.28 -9.05 0.00
C SER A 102 -11.62 -10.38 -0.69
N ASN A 103 -11.30 -10.52 -1.98
CA ASN A 103 -11.36 -11.80 -2.68
C ASN A 103 -10.24 -12.77 -2.24
N SER A 104 -9.29 -12.30 -1.42
CA SER A 104 -8.24 -13.11 -0.79
C SER A 104 -8.64 -13.56 0.62
N SER A 105 -7.74 -14.27 1.30
CA SER A 105 -7.95 -14.75 2.68
C SER A 105 -7.96 -13.62 3.73
N ILE A 106 -7.58 -12.40 3.35
CA ILE A 106 -7.39 -11.27 4.25
C ILE A 106 -8.58 -10.32 4.15
N ARG A 107 -9.30 -10.15 5.26
CA ARG A 107 -10.38 -9.16 5.38
C ARG A 107 -9.84 -7.84 5.92
N ILE A 108 -10.24 -6.73 5.31
CA ILE A 108 -9.82 -5.38 5.71
C ILE A 108 -10.12 -5.08 7.19
N GLU A 109 -11.22 -5.58 7.76
CA GLU A 109 -11.56 -5.41 9.18
C GLU A 109 -10.55 -6.10 10.10
N ASN A 110 -10.02 -7.26 9.71
CA ASN A 110 -9.03 -7.97 10.52
C ASN A 110 -7.70 -7.20 10.55
N VAL A 111 -7.32 -6.62 9.41
CA VAL A 111 -6.11 -5.80 9.30
C VAL A 111 -6.24 -4.50 10.08
N SER A 112 -7.37 -3.81 9.93
CA SER A 112 -7.65 -2.59 10.69
C SER A 112 -7.68 -2.85 12.20
N ASN A 113 -8.34 -3.94 12.65
CA ASN A 113 -8.35 -4.32 14.07
C ASN A 113 -6.95 -4.65 14.59
N LEU A 114 -6.13 -5.35 13.81
CA LEU A 114 -4.72 -5.61 14.15
C LEU A 114 -3.96 -4.28 14.32
N ILE A 115 -4.12 -3.37 13.37
CA ILE A 115 -3.44 -2.07 13.38
C ILE A 115 -3.82 -1.25 14.61
N HIS A 116 -5.12 -1.19 14.90
CA HIS A 116 -5.67 -0.44 16.00
C HIS A 116 -5.27 -1.01 17.37
N ARG A 117 -5.15 -2.33 17.49
CA ARG A 117 -4.78 -2.99 18.77
C ARG A 117 -3.28 -3.12 18.99
N SER A 118 -2.47 -2.99 17.95
CA SER A 118 -1.01 -3.17 18.04
C SER A 118 -0.34 -1.92 18.63
N ARG A 119 0.34 -2.09 19.78
CA ARG A 119 1.15 -1.02 20.41
C ARG A 119 2.37 -0.64 19.57
N LEU A 120 2.90 -1.57 18.78
CA LEU A 120 4.12 -1.35 17.99
C LEU A 120 3.94 -0.28 16.93
N ILE A 121 2.74 -0.16 16.37
CA ILE A 121 2.45 0.75 15.25
C ILE A 121 1.60 1.95 15.66
N GLU A 122 1.43 2.19 16.96
CA GLU A 122 0.58 3.25 17.50
C GLU A 122 0.89 4.62 16.89
N ASN A 123 2.17 4.98 16.83
CA ASN A 123 2.64 6.26 16.27
C ASN A 123 2.54 6.36 14.74
N MET A 124 2.17 5.26 14.07
CA MET A 124 2.04 5.18 12.62
C MET A 124 0.59 4.99 12.17
N ARG A 125 -0.37 4.74 13.09
CA ARG A 125 -1.75 4.38 12.73
C ARG A 125 -2.38 5.37 11.76
N GLU A 126 -2.34 6.67 12.08
CA GLU A 126 -2.95 7.73 11.26
C GLU A 126 -2.30 7.90 9.87
N LYS A 127 -1.11 7.31 9.68
CA LYS A 127 -0.35 7.32 8.43
C LYS A 127 -0.57 6.06 7.60
N ILE A 128 -1.31 5.07 8.11
CA ILE A 128 -1.59 3.83 7.39
C ILE A 128 -2.99 3.93 6.80
N ILE A 129 -3.10 3.70 5.49
CA ILE A 129 -4.36 3.60 4.78
C ILE A 129 -4.46 2.20 4.21
N ILE A 130 -5.61 1.58 4.38
CA ILE A 130 -5.92 0.26 3.85
C ILE A 130 -6.94 0.43 2.72
N LEU A 131 -6.56 0.02 1.52
CA LEU A 131 -7.41 0.00 0.34
C LEU A 131 -7.80 -1.44 0.04
N ASP A 132 -9.08 -1.76 0.13
CA ASP A 132 -9.61 -3.04 -0.35
C ASP A 132 -10.14 -2.86 -1.77
N VAL A 133 -9.35 -3.28 -2.76
CA VAL A 133 -9.72 -3.15 -4.18
C VAL A 133 -10.82 -4.11 -4.60
N GLY A 134 -11.06 -5.20 -3.84
CA GLY A 134 -12.14 -6.15 -4.12
C GLY A 134 -13.50 -5.63 -3.65
N ALA A 135 -13.54 -5.02 -2.47
CA ALA A 135 -14.77 -4.50 -1.86
C ALA A 135 -14.96 -2.99 -2.10
N LYS A 136 -14.01 -2.32 -2.76
CA LYS A 136 -13.97 -0.86 -2.97
C LYS A 136 -14.13 -0.09 -1.66
N LYS A 137 -13.33 -0.45 -0.66
CA LYS A 137 -13.40 0.10 0.71
C LYS A 137 -12.07 0.72 1.11
N VAL A 138 -12.16 1.83 1.85
CA VAL A 138 -11.01 2.53 2.43
C VAL A 138 -11.16 2.51 3.95
N LEU A 139 -10.08 2.19 4.67
CA LEU A 139 -9.97 2.41 6.11
C LEU A 139 -8.66 3.15 6.44
N ASN A 140 -8.70 3.95 7.50
CA ASN A 140 -7.54 4.53 8.18
C ASN A 140 -7.54 3.95 9.59
#